data_AF-A0A5C4QMY0-F1
#
_entry.id   AF-A0A5C4QMY0-F1
#
_cell.length_a   1.000
_cell.length_b   1.000
_cell.length_c   1.000
_cell.angle_alpha   90.00
_cell.angle_beta   90.00
_cell.angle_gamma   90.00
#
_symmetry.space_group_name_H-M   'P 1'
#
loop_
_entity.id
_entity.type
_entity.pdbx_description
1 polymer ?
#
loop_
_entity_poly.entity_id
_entity_poly.type
_entity_poly.pdbx_seq_one_letter_code
_entity_poly.pdbx_strand_id
1 'polypeptide(L)'
;MKKIFAALTAVTLLGLAACAGLGKAIEQALAITDEKITQIQTAAPLEKQYSQMGRYAVASAKFDAQDKELKTYTVYYPQTGGHYPLIVMANGSGTPVSKYEPVLKHLASHGFVVIGSEELSSWRGAGAAKSLDFALAQNRNQNSVLFNKIHANKIGVSGHSQGGAGAINLAMKQPNSHLIRSLYTASTTRAEGEMNLFDFAPWQVDKPYFAVTSNGAFDKTPHRSVKCKTICEKCRVRTRLLPSAKGLTTAPCCMPPTAT
;
A
#
# COMPACT_ATOMS: atom_id res chain seq x y z
N MET A 1 -3.68 -52.47 17.50
CA MET A 1 -2.74 -51.31 17.52
C MET A 1 -2.60 -50.61 16.16
N LYS A 2 -2.32 -51.30 15.03
CA LYS A 2 -2.17 -50.66 13.70
C LYS A 2 -3.39 -49.85 13.18
N LYS A 3 -4.62 -50.28 13.47
CA LYS A 3 -5.85 -49.58 13.03
C LYS A 3 -6.14 -48.27 13.79
N ILE A 4 -5.64 -48.13 15.01
CA ILE A 4 -5.84 -46.93 15.84
C ILE A 4 -4.85 -45.82 15.43
N PHE A 5 -3.61 -46.19 15.09
CA PHE A 5 -2.62 -45.24 14.57
C PHE A 5 -3.01 -44.65 13.20
N ALA A 6 -3.64 -45.43 12.31
CA ALA A 6 -4.12 -44.93 11.01
C ALA A 6 -5.30 -43.95 11.14
N ALA A 7 -6.14 -44.09 12.17
CA ALA A 7 -7.26 -43.18 12.42
C ALA A 7 -6.79 -41.84 13.01
N LEU A 8 -5.79 -41.84 13.90
CA LEU A 8 -5.21 -40.62 14.46
C LEU A 8 -4.40 -39.80 13.43
N THR A 9 -3.71 -40.45 12.50
CA THR A 9 -3.01 -39.75 11.40
C THR A 9 -3.99 -39.17 10.38
N ALA A 10 -5.10 -39.85 10.08
CA ALA A 10 -6.14 -39.33 9.20
C ALA A 10 -6.84 -38.09 9.80
N VAL A 11 -7.18 -38.11 11.10
CA VAL A 11 -7.85 -36.98 11.77
C VAL A 11 -6.94 -35.76 11.90
N THR A 12 -5.63 -35.94 12.12
CA THR A 12 -4.65 -34.84 12.13
C THR A 12 -4.39 -34.25 10.74
N LEU A 13 -4.34 -35.08 9.69
CA LEU A 13 -4.25 -34.63 8.29
C LEU A 13 -5.53 -33.88 7.84
N LEU A 14 -6.71 -34.36 8.23
CA LEU A 14 -8.00 -33.69 7.96
C LEU A 14 -8.11 -32.36 8.71
N GLY A 15 -7.65 -32.27 9.95
CA GLY A 15 -7.61 -31.02 10.73
C GLY A 15 -6.66 -29.96 10.16
N LEU A 16 -5.46 -30.36 9.71
CA LEU A 16 -4.49 -29.47 9.07
C LEU A 16 -4.95 -29.00 7.68
N ALA A 17 -5.55 -29.89 6.88
CA ALA A 17 -6.13 -29.53 5.58
C ALA A 17 -7.34 -28.59 5.73
N ALA A 18 -8.17 -28.77 6.74
CA ALA A 18 -9.29 -27.89 7.05
C ALA A 18 -8.82 -26.49 7.51
N CYS A 19 -7.78 -26.40 8.35
CA CYS A 19 -7.19 -25.12 8.76
C CYS A 19 -6.50 -24.40 7.58
N ALA A 20 -5.80 -25.12 6.70
CA ALA A 20 -5.20 -24.55 5.50
C ALA A 20 -6.27 -24.10 4.48
N GLY A 21 -7.37 -24.84 4.36
CA GLY A 21 -8.52 -24.50 3.54
C GLY A 21 -9.25 -23.25 4.04
N LEU A 22 -9.44 -23.12 5.35
CA LEU A 22 -10.04 -21.94 5.98
C LEU A 22 -9.12 -20.70 5.82
N GLY A 23 -7.80 -20.87 5.97
CA GLY A 23 -6.82 -19.81 5.72
C GLY A 23 -6.86 -19.29 4.29
N LYS A 24 -6.89 -20.19 3.29
CA LYS A 24 -7.05 -19.82 1.87
C LYS A 24 -8.38 -19.14 1.58
N ALA A 25 -9.47 -19.59 2.20
CA ALA A 25 -10.79 -18.97 2.03
C ALA A 25 -10.82 -17.53 2.60
N ILE A 26 -10.18 -17.31 3.76
CA ILE A 26 -10.04 -15.97 4.35
C ILE A 26 -9.14 -15.08 3.48
N GLU A 27 -8.02 -15.58 2.99
CA GLU A 27 -7.16 -14.84 2.05
C GLU A 27 -7.90 -14.44 0.78
N GLN A 28 -8.68 -15.35 0.18
CA GLN A 28 -9.49 -15.05 -1.00
C GLN A 28 -10.60 -14.04 -0.68
N ALA A 29 -11.25 -14.15 0.47
CA ALA A 29 -12.28 -13.21 0.91
C ALA A 29 -11.71 -11.80 1.17
N LEU A 30 -10.44 -11.68 1.57
CA LEU A 30 -9.76 -10.40 1.83
C LEU A 30 -8.96 -9.88 0.63
N ALA A 31 -8.70 -10.72 -0.38
CA ALA A 31 -7.99 -10.32 -1.58
C ALA A 31 -8.71 -9.16 -2.28
N ILE A 32 -7.96 -8.14 -2.68
CA ILE A 32 -8.49 -7.08 -3.55
C ILE A 32 -8.62 -7.67 -4.94
N THR A 33 -9.77 -7.48 -5.59
CA THR A 33 -10.04 -7.93 -6.96
C THR A 33 -10.53 -6.76 -7.81
N ASP A 34 -10.48 -6.91 -9.14
CA ASP A 34 -10.99 -5.89 -10.07
C ASP A 34 -12.51 -5.67 -9.86
N GLU A 35 -13.26 -6.73 -9.53
CA GLU A 35 -14.68 -6.63 -9.19
C GLU A 35 -14.90 -5.79 -7.92
N LYS A 36 -14.08 -6.01 -6.88
CA LYS A 36 -14.19 -5.22 -5.64
C LYS A 36 -13.89 -3.75 -5.85
N ILE A 37 -12.97 -3.39 -6.74
CA ILE A 37 -12.68 -1.99 -7.07
C ILE A 37 -13.85 -1.37 -7.85
N THR A 38 -14.36 -2.07 -8.87
CA THR A 38 -15.41 -1.55 -9.74
C THR A 38 -16.78 -1.45 -9.05
N GLN A 39 -17.04 -2.28 -8.02
CA GLN A 39 -18.30 -2.31 -7.27
C GLN A 39 -18.35 -1.37 -6.05
N ILE A 40 -17.34 -0.51 -5.84
CA ILE A 40 -17.38 0.47 -4.74
C ILE A 40 -18.57 1.42 -4.90
N GLN A 41 -19.52 1.33 -3.96
CA GLN A 41 -20.70 2.20 -3.93
C GLN A 41 -20.44 3.43 -3.05
N THR A 42 -20.76 4.60 -3.59
CA THR A 42 -20.67 5.88 -2.90
C THR A 42 -21.66 6.87 -3.48
N ALA A 43 -22.27 7.69 -2.61
CA ALA A 43 -23.17 8.76 -3.01
C ALA A 43 -22.43 10.06 -3.37
N ALA A 44 -21.15 10.19 -3.02
CA ALA A 44 -20.38 11.40 -3.24
C ALA A 44 -19.79 11.42 -4.68
N PRO A 45 -19.98 12.52 -5.47
CA PRO A 45 -19.60 12.55 -6.87
C PRO A 45 -18.11 12.31 -7.15
N LEU A 46 -17.21 12.87 -6.33
CA LEU A 46 -15.76 12.70 -6.51
C LEU A 46 -15.33 11.27 -6.23
N GLU A 47 -15.79 10.69 -5.13
CA GLU A 47 -15.52 9.28 -4.81
C GLU A 47 -16.10 8.35 -5.88
N LYS A 48 -17.26 8.68 -6.47
CA LYS A 48 -17.84 7.90 -7.58
C LYS A 48 -16.97 7.97 -8.84
N GLN A 49 -16.40 9.13 -9.14
CA GLN A 49 -15.50 9.29 -10.28
C GLN A 49 -14.20 8.52 -10.08
N TYR A 50 -13.56 8.65 -8.92
CA TYR A 50 -12.25 8.04 -8.66
C TYR A 50 -12.32 6.59 -8.18
N SER A 51 -13.50 6.03 -7.88
CA SER A 51 -13.65 4.60 -7.63
C SER A 51 -13.63 3.77 -8.92
N GLN A 52 -13.98 4.37 -10.06
CA GLN A 52 -13.95 3.72 -11.36
C GLN A 52 -12.55 3.72 -11.97
N MET A 53 -12.30 2.79 -12.90
CA MET A 53 -11.08 2.81 -13.72
C MET A 53 -10.98 4.13 -14.48
N GLY A 54 -9.76 4.65 -14.59
CA GLY A 54 -9.47 5.85 -15.36
C GLY A 54 -9.49 5.61 -16.87
N ARG A 55 -9.22 6.67 -17.63
CA ARG A 55 -9.35 6.69 -19.10
C ARG A 55 -8.24 5.96 -19.86
N TYR A 56 -7.12 5.62 -19.22
CA TYR A 56 -5.98 5.01 -19.91
C TYR A 56 -6.06 3.50 -19.92
N ALA A 57 -5.85 2.89 -21.08
CA ALA A 57 -5.56 1.46 -21.18
C ALA A 57 -4.23 1.15 -20.46
N VAL A 58 -4.21 0.07 -19.68
CA VAL A 58 -3.08 -0.30 -18.81
C VAL A 58 -2.29 -1.44 -19.44
N ALA A 59 -0.98 -1.27 -19.51
CA ALA A 59 -0.02 -2.31 -19.80
C ALA A 59 0.77 -2.69 -18.53
N SER A 60 1.40 -3.87 -18.54
CA SER A 60 2.26 -4.32 -17.46
C SER A 60 3.57 -4.90 -17.98
N ALA A 61 4.64 -4.76 -17.20
CA ALA A 61 5.93 -5.38 -17.48
C ALA A 61 6.54 -5.95 -16.20
N LYS A 62 7.30 -7.03 -16.34
CA LYS A 62 8.04 -7.67 -15.24
C LYS A 62 9.52 -7.67 -15.56
N PHE A 63 10.34 -7.42 -14.54
CA PHE A 63 11.79 -7.39 -14.66
C PHE A 63 12.41 -8.17 -13.51
N ASP A 64 13.47 -8.92 -13.79
CA ASP A 64 14.28 -9.56 -12.74
C ASP A 64 14.97 -8.47 -11.90
N ALA A 65 14.76 -8.51 -10.59
CA ALA A 65 15.37 -7.57 -9.66
C ALA A 65 16.83 -7.93 -9.33
N GLN A 66 17.28 -9.15 -9.68
CA GLN A 66 18.59 -9.70 -9.35
C GLN A 66 18.90 -9.64 -7.84
N ASP A 67 17.84 -9.73 -7.03
CA ASP A 67 17.88 -9.63 -5.58
C ASP A 67 16.97 -10.72 -5.02
N LYS A 68 17.48 -11.51 -4.07
CA LYS A 68 16.76 -12.68 -3.53
C LYS A 68 15.49 -12.29 -2.78
N GLU A 69 15.46 -11.10 -2.17
CA GLU A 69 14.30 -10.62 -1.43
C GLU A 69 13.28 -9.98 -2.37
N LEU A 70 13.74 -9.10 -3.27
CA LEU A 70 12.85 -8.37 -4.19
C LEU A 70 12.29 -9.26 -5.31
N LYS A 71 13.09 -10.23 -5.76
CA LYS A 71 12.83 -11.19 -6.85
C LYS A 71 12.50 -10.54 -8.18
N THR A 72 11.32 -9.96 -8.32
CA THR A 72 10.80 -9.40 -9.55
C THR A 72 10.22 -8.02 -9.28
N TYR A 73 10.57 -7.05 -10.12
CA TYR A 73 9.82 -5.80 -10.22
C TYR A 73 8.64 -5.99 -11.14
N THR A 74 7.45 -5.59 -10.70
CA THR A 74 6.27 -5.52 -11.55
C THR A 74 5.87 -4.06 -11.71
N VAL A 75 5.65 -3.65 -12.97
CA VAL A 75 5.29 -2.28 -13.33
C VAL A 75 3.97 -2.28 -14.08
N TYR A 76 3.04 -1.42 -13.68
CA TYR A 76 1.79 -1.11 -14.41
C TYR A 76 1.84 0.33 -14.90
N TYR A 77 1.45 0.59 -16.14
CA TYR A 77 1.59 1.90 -16.76
C TYR A 77 0.57 2.14 -17.89
N PRO A 78 0.24 3.40 -18.23
CA PRO A 78 -0.54 3.72 -19.42
C PRO A 78 0.15 3.22 -20.69
N GLN A 79 -0.57 2.46 -21.51
CA GLN A 79 -0.04 1.86 -22.73
C GLN A 79 0.48 2.95 -23.70
N THR A 80 -0.29 4.03 -23.86
CA THR A 80 0.04 5.17 -24.74
C THR A 80 0.50 6.38 -23.94
N GLY A 81 1.10 7.37 -24.61
CA GLY A 81 1.60 8.59 -23.97
C GLY A 81 2.91 8.38 -23.21
N GLY A 82 3.22 9.30 -22.31
CA GLY A 82 4.46 9.30 -21.51
C GLY A 82 4.50 10.46 -20.52
N HIS A 83 5.62 10.61 -19.83
CA HIS A 83 5.81 11.59 -18.75
C HIS A 83 4.71 11.57 -17.67
N TYR A 84 4.31 10.37 -17.26
CA TYR A 84 3.38 10.16 -16.16
C TYR A 84 4.11 10.23 -14.81
N PRO A 85 3.46 10.70 -13.73
CA PRO A 85 4.01 10.58 -12.38
C PRO A 85 4.25 9.10 -12.00
N LEU A 86 5.25 8.85 -11.17
CA LEU A 86 5.59 7.54 -10.65
C LEU A 86 5.02 7.34 -9.24
N ILE A 87 4.44 6.17 -8.98
CA ILE A 87 4.10 5.69 -7.64
C ILE A 87 4.93 4.44 -7.35
N VAL A 88 5.64 4.46 -6.23
CA VAL A 88 6.36 3.29 -5.71
C VAL A 88 5.52 2.65 -4.61
N MET A 89 5.27 1.34 -4.70
CA MET A 89 4.51 0.60 -3.71
C MET A 89 5.44 -0.07 -2.68
N ALA A 90 5.19 0.18 -1.39
CA ALA A 90 5.75 -0.52 -0.27
C ALA A 90 4.72 -1.51 0.30
N ASN A 91 5.06 -2.79 0.20
CA ASN A 91 4.18 -3.92 0.48
C ASN A 91 3.89 -4.13 1.98
N GLY A 92 2.71 -4.64 2.30
CA GLY A 92 2.40 -5.14 3.65
C GLY A 92 3.12 -6.45 3.98
N SER A 93 3.17 -6.79 5.27
CA SER A 93 3.78 -8.02 5.76
C SER A 93 3.25 -9.25 5.03
N GLY A 94 4.14 -10.09 4.51
CA GLY A 94 3.78 -11.34 3.84
C GLY A 94 3.04 -11.17 2.51
N THR A 95 2.85 -9.94 2.02
CA THR A 95 2.01 -9.65 0.86
C THR A 95 2.87 -9.13 -0.29
N PRO A 96 3.20 -9.94 -1.30
CA PRO A 96 4.01 -9.45 -2.42
C PRO A 96 3.22 -8.48 -3.32
N VAL A 97 3.91 -7.70 -4.15
CA VAL A 97 3.26 -6.67 -4.98
C VAL A 97 2.19 -7.24 -5.92
N SER A 98 2.37 -8.48 -6.38
CA SER A 98 1.39 -9.21 -7.20
C SER A 98 0.00 -9.32 -6.56
N LYS A 99 -0.13 -9.24 -5.23
CA LYS A 99 -1.43 -9.23 -4.53
C LYS A 99 -2.12 -7.88 -4.53
N TYR A 100 -1.44 -6.81 -4.95
CA TYR A 100 -2.01 -5.46 -5.09
C TYR A 100 -2.42 -5.14 -6.52
N GLU A 101 -2.27 -6.07 -7.47
CA GLU A 101 -2.45 -5.86 -8.91
C GLU A 101 -3.68 -5.01 -9.29
N PRO A 102 -4.90 -5.29 -8.78
CA PRO A 102 -6.07 -4.46 -9.09
C PRO A 102 -5.90 -2.98 -8.72
N VAL A 103 -5.29 -2.69 -7.57
CA VAL A 103 -5.02 -1.32 -7.12
C VAL A 103 -3.98 -0.65 -8.01
N LEU A 104 -2.93 -1.38 -8.41
CA LEU A 104 -1.88 -0.83 -9.27
C LEU A 104 -2.40 -0.56 -10.68
N LYS A 105 -3.22 -1.46 -11.23
CA LYS A 105 -3.94 -1.25 -12.50
C LYS A 105 -4.87 -0.05 -12.42
N HIS A 106 -5.63 0.07 -11.33
CA HIS A 106 -6.50 1.22 -11.12
C HIS A 106 -5.71 2.53 -11.15
N LEU A 107 -4.63 2.65 -10.37
CA LEU A 107 -3.77 3.82 -10.41
C LEU A 107 -3.19 4.07 -11.82
N ALA A 108 -2.70 3.02 -12.50
CA ALA A 108 -2.16 3.17 -13.84
C ALA A 108 -3.20 3.68 -14.85
N SER A 109 -4.46 3.24 -14.74
CA SER A 109 -5.55 3.71 -15.60
C SER A 109 -5.89 5.20 -15.42
N HIS A 110 -5.53 5.78 -14.27
CA HIS A 110 -5.63 7.22 -13.99
C HIS A 110 -4.42 8.03 -14.45
N GLY A 111 -3.41 7.40 -15.06
CA GLY A 111 -2.26 8.09 -15.63
C GLY A 111 -1.03 8.11 -14.73
N PHE A 112 -0.76 7.01 -14.02
CA PHE A 112 0.45 6.83 -13.21
C PHE A 112 1.27 5.65 -13.72
N VAL A 113 2.60 5.75 -13.68
CA VAL A 113 3.43 4.54 -13.69
C VAL A 113 3.52 4.05 -12.25
N VAL A 114 3.28 2.77 -12.02
CA VAL A 114 3.26 2.19 -10.68
C VAL A 114 4.19 0.99 -10.64
N ILE A 115 5.12 0.96 -9.69
CA ILE A 115 6.10 -0.11 -9.52
C ILE A 115 6.11 -0.66 -8.09
N GLY A 116 6.34 -1.95 -7.95
CA GLY A 116 6.77 -2.56 -6.70
C GLY A 116 7.51 -3.87 -6.93
N SER A 117 7.87 -4.54 -5.85
CA SER A 117 8.66 -5.79 -5.86
C SER A 117 7.91 -6.95 -5.19
N GLU A 118 8.36 -8.19 -5.36
CA GLU A 118 7.77 -9.35 -4.67
C GLU A 118 8.26 -9.53 -3.22
N GLU A 119 8.93 -8.51 -2.66
CA GLU A 119 9.40 -8.56 -1.28
C GLU A 119 8.24 -8.68 -0.29
N LEU A 120 8.42 -9.50 0.75
CA LEU A 120 7.40 -9.79 1.75
C LEU A 120 7.50 -8.92 3.01
N SER A 121 8.55 -8.10 3.12
CA SER A 121 8.81 -7.25 4.28
C SER A 121 9.47 -5.95 3.85
N SER A 122 8.66 -4.91 3.64
CA SER A 122 9.12 -3.66 3.01
C SER A 122 9.37 -2.51 4.00
N TRP A 123 9.23 -2.74 5.31
CA TRP A 123 9.21 -1.68 6.34
C TRP A 123 10.45 -0.76 6.33
N ARG A 124 11.60 -1.25 5.89
CA ARG A 124 12.83 -0.44 5.79
C ARG A 124 12.74 0.62 4.69
N GLY A 125 11.87 0.44 3.70
CA GLY A 125 11.80 1.29 2.50
C GLY A 125 12.96 1.07 1.51
N ALA A 126 13.93 0.20 1.82
CA ALA A 126 15.10 -0.04 0.97
C ALA A 126 14.74 -0.74 -0.36
N GLY A 127 13.85 -1.74 -0.33
CA GLY A 127 13.35 -2.38 -1.56
C GLY A 127 12.53 -1.43 -2.43
N ALA A 128 11.73 -0.57 -1.81
CA ALA A 128 11.03 0.51 -2.50
C ALA A 128 12.01 1.55 -3.09
N ALA A 129 13.09 1.90 -2.38
CA ALA A 129 14.15 2.76 -2.92
C ALA A 129 14.83 2.16 -4.15
N LYS A 130 15.18 0.86 -4.10
CA LYS A 130 15.72 0.13 -5.26
C LYS A 130 14.74 0.08 -6.43
N SER A 131 13.44 -0.11 -6.15
CA SER A 131 12.38 -0.07 -7.16
C SER A 131 12.30 1.31 -7.84
N LEU A 132 12.41 2.40 -7.06
CA LEU A 132 12.47 3.75 -7.58
C LEU A 132 13.64 3.95 -8.54
N ASP A 133 14.85 3.60 -8.10
CA ASP A 133 16.06 3.76 -8.92
C ASP A 133 15.98 2.92 -10.20
N PHE A 134 15.47 1.69 -10.10
CA PHE A 134 15.23 0.82 -11.24
C PHE A 134 14.27 1.44 -12.25
N ALA A 135 13.11 1.95 -11.80
CA ALA A 135 12.13 2.59 -12.68
C ALA A 135 12.72 3.79 -13.41
N LEU A 136 13.50 4.63 -12.72
CA LEU A 136 14.17 5.79 -13.33
C LEU A 136 15.27 5.38 -14.31
N ALA A 137 15.98 4.27 -14.06
CA ALA A 137 16.94 3.71 -15.02
C ALA A 137 16.24 3.19 -16.28
N GLN A 138 15.15 2.43 -16.12
CA GLN A 138 14.35 1.96 -17.25
C GLN A 138 13.74 3.12 -18.06
N ASN A 139 13.34 4.21 -17.39
CA ASN A 139 12.86 5.41 -18.07
C ASN A 139 13.88 6.05 -19.03
N ARG A 140 15.18 5.87 -18.77
CA ARG A 140 16.28 6.39 -19.60
C ARG A 140 16.80 5.39 -20.64
N ASN A 141 16.43 4.12 -20.52
CA ASN A 141 16.89 3.06 -21.41
C ASN A 141 16.03 2.99 -22.67
N GLN A 142 16.59 3.32 -23.84
CA GLN A 142 15.89 3.32 -25.13
C GLN A 142 15.30 1.96 -25.52
N ASN A 143 15.85 0.86 -24.99
CA ASN A 143 15.36 -0.49 -25.25
C ASN A 143 14.28 -0.95 -24.25
N SER A 144 13.94 -0.10 -23.26
CA SER A 144 12.92 -0.41 -22.26
C SER A 144 11.53 -0.01 -22.74
N VAL A 145 10.53 -0.83 -22.40
CA VAL A 145 9.11 -0.47 -22.55
C VAL A 145 8.71 0.75 -21.70
N LEU A 146 9.54 1.12 -20.72
CA LEU A 146 9.34 2.31 -19.88
C LEU A 146 10.08 3.55 -20.38
N PHE A 147 10.79 3.48 -21.51
CA PHE A 147 11.53 4.62 -22.06
C PHE A 147 10.62 5.85 -22.21
N ASN A 148 11.00 6.98 -21.60
CA ASN A 148 10.24 8.24 -21.56
C ASN A 148 8.80 8.14 -21.02
N LYS A 149 8.44 7.07 -20.29
CA LYS A 149 7.10 6.93 -19.68
C LYS A 149 6.95 7.70 -18.38
N ILE A 150 8.04 7.98 -17.66
CA ILE A 150 8.03 8.54 -16.31
C ILE A 150 8.48 10.00 -16.30
N HIS A 151 7.76 10.83 -15.56
CA HIS A 151 8.17 12.18 -15.20
C HIS A 151 8.99 12.17 -13.91
N ALA A 152 10.32 12.19 -14.03
CA ALA A 152 11.25 11.99 -12.91
C ALA A 152 11.08 12.97 -11.73
N ASN A 153 10.49 14.15 -11.94
CA ASN A 153 10.25 15.11 -10.84
C ASN A 153 8.89 14.93 -10.12
N LYS A 154 8.07 13.95 -10.52
CA LYS A 154 6.74 13.71 -9.95
C LYS A 154 6.65 12.27 -9.42
N ILE A 155 7.21 12.05 -8.24
CA ILE A 155 7.30 10.72 -7.61
C ILE A 155 6.55 10.73 -6.29
N GLY A 156 5.63 9.78 -6.11
CA GLY A 156 4.97 9.48 -4.86
C GLY A 156 5.33 8.07 -4.37
N VAL A 157 5.05 7.82 -3.10
CA VAL A 157 5.15 6.48 -2.49
C VAL A 157 3.84 6.11 -1.82
N SER A 158 3.43 4.86 -1.99
CA SER A 158 2.26 4.26 -1.37
C SER A 158 2.70 3.14 -0.43
N GLY A 159 2.02 2.94 0.70
CA GLY A 159 2.30 1.83 1.61
C GLY A 159 1.07 1.30 2.34
N HIS A 160 0.99 -0.02 2.51
CA HIS A 160 -0.10 -0.68 3.23
C HIS A 160 0.40 -1.40 4.49
N SER A 161 -0.27 -1.21 5.63
CA SER A 161 0.09 -1.88 6.89
C SER A 161 1.56 -1.63 7.26
N GLN A 162 2.36 -2.68 7.44
CA GLN A 162 3.83 -2.58 7.60
C GLN A 162 4.49 -1.78 6.47
N GLY A 163 4.01 -1.89 5.24
CA GLY A 163 4.50 -1.11 4.10
C GLY A 163 4.26 0.38 4.23
N GLY A 164 3.33 0.82 5.09
CA GLY A 164 3.21 2.24 5.43
C GLY A 164 4.46 2.79 6.15
N ALA A 165 5.11 1.98 7.00
CA ALA A 165 6.43 2.30 7.56
C ALA A 165 7.48 2.38 6.45
N GLY A 166 7.45 1.42 5.51
CA GLY A 166 8.32 1.41 4.34
C GLY A 166 8.18 2.65 3.47
N ALA A 167 6.95 3.12 3.27
CA ALA A 167 6.67 4.34 2.52
C ALA A 167 7.24 5.59 3.22
N ILE A 168 7.04 5.69 4.54
CA ILE A 168 7.60 6.78 5.34
C ILE A 168 9.13 6.73 5.31
N ASN A 169 9.72 5.55 5.49
CA ASN A 169 11.16 5.37 5.48
C ASN A 169 11.78 5.66 4.10
N LEU A 170 11.14 5.28 2.99
CA LEU A 170 11.55 5.71 1.65
C LEU A 170 11.55 7.23 1.54
N ALA A 171 10.48 7.89 1.99
CA ALA A 171 10.35 9.34 1.84
C ALA A 171 11.24 10.17 2.76
N MET A 172 11.77 9.58 3.84
CA MET A 172 12.47 10.33 4.90
C MET A 172 13.90 9.87 5.18
N LYS A 173 14.21 8.58 4.98
CA LYS A 173 15.49 7.99 5.42
C LYS A 173 16.35 7.44 4.29
N GLN A 174 15.77 7.06 3.16
CA GLN A 174 16.52 6.44 2.06
C GLN A 174 17.34 7.48 1.27
N PRO A 175 18.45 7.10 0.61
CA PRO A 175 19.32 8.05 -0.12
C PRO A 175 18.57 8.86 -1.21
N ASN A 176 17.60 8.24 -1.87
CA ASN A 176 16.76 8.86 -2.90
C ASN A 176 15.46 9.48 -2.35
N SER A 177 15.32 9.63 -1.03
CA SER A 177 14.17 10.26 -0.36
C SER A 177 13.88 11.68 -0.86
N HIS A 178 14.92 12.43 -1.23
CA HIS A 178 14.82 13.78 -1.77
C HIS A 178 14.06 13.86 -3.10
N LEU A 179 13.82 12.73 -3.78
CA LEU A 179 13.00 12.62 -5.00
C LEU A 179 11.51 12.46 -4.70
N ILE A 180 11.12 12.05 -3.48
CA ILE A 180 9.72 11.83 -3.12
C ILE A 180 9.00 13.16 -2.90
N ARG A 181 7.81 13.31 -3.49
CA ARG A 181 7.01 14.55 -3.45
C ARG A 181 5.71 14.38 -2.66
N SER A 182 5.23 13.17 -2.49
CA SER A 182 4.03 12.89 -1.69
C SER A 182 3.98 11.44 -1.21
N LEU A 183 3.21 11.20 -0.15
CA LEU A 183 3.00 9.88 0.41
C LEU A 183 1.50 9.60 0.54
N TYR A 184 1.14 8.34 0.28
CA TYR A 184 -0.13 7.75 0.68
C TYR A 184 0.12 6.54 1.55
N THR A 185 -0.62 6.39 2.65
CA THR A 185 -0.59 5.14 3.39
C THR A 185 -1.97 4.67 3.81
N ALA A 186 -2.18 3.36 3.79
CA ALA A 186 -3.41 2.70 4.19
C ALA A 186 -3.15 1.78 5.38
N SER A 187 -3.88 2.01 6.47
CA SER A 187 -3.84 1.19 7.69
C SER A 187 -2.41 0.95 8.20
N THR A 188 -1.56 1.97 8.12
CA THR A 188 -0.18 1.88 8.62
C THR A 188 -0.18 1.50 10.08
N THR A 189 0.77 0.65 10.46
CA THR A 189 1.07 0.37 11.86
C THR A 189 1.28 1.67 12.62
N ARG A 190 0.77 1.77 13.84
CA ARG A 190 0.68 3.07 14.55
C ARG A 190 0.81 2.94 16.05
N ALA A 191 0.79 1.73 16.60
CA ALA A 191 1.11 1.54 18.01
C ALA A 191 2.59 1.86 18.25
N GLU A 192 2.91 2.46 19.40
CA GLU A 192 4.29 2.86 19.73
C GLU A 192 5.28 1.69 19.64
N GLY A 193 4.86 0.49 20.07
CA GLY A 193 5.64 -0.74 19.91
C GLY A 193 5.91 -1.11 18.45
N GLU A 194 4.95 -0.90 17.55
CA GLU A 194 5.13 -1.17 16.11
C GLU A 194 5.99 -0.11 15.43
N MET A 195 5.86 1.15 15.83
CA MET A 195 6.70 2.24 15.33
C MET A 195 8.17 2.04 15.72
N ASN A 196 8.42 1.54 16.92
CA ASN A 196 9.76 1.15 17.36
C ASN A 196 10.25 -0.10 16.62
N LEU A 197 9.39 -1.10 16.42
CA LEU A 197 9.73 -2.34 15.71
C LEU A 197 10.12 -2.09 14.25
N PHE A 198 9.41 -1.20 13.57
CA PHE A 198 9.63 -0.86 12.16
C PHE A 198 10.43 0.43 11.96
N ASP A 199 10.99 0.98 13.03
CA ASP A 199 11.81 2.19 13.06
C ASP A 199 11.31 3.27 12.09
N PHE A 200 10.16 3.89 12.39
CA PHE A 200 9.66 5.01 11.61
C PHE A 200 8.90 6.02 12.49
N ALA A 201 8.89 7.28 12.05
CA ALA A 201 8.31 8.38 12.79
C ALA A 201 7.37 9.19 11.89
N PRO A 202 6.05 8.91 11.89
CA PRO A 202 5.11 9.61 11.01
C PRO A 202 5.02 11.12 11.26
N TRP A 203 5.36 11.58 12.48
CA TRP A 203 5.40 13.01 12.83
C TRP A 203 6.63 13.75 12.29
N GLN A 204 7.64 13.05 11.75
CA GLN A 204 8.80 13.67 11.12
C GLN A 204 8.60 13.90 9.62
N VAL A 205 7.48 13.47 9.05
CA VAL A 205 7.22 13.62 7.61
C VAL A 205 7.04 15.09 7.25
N ASP A 206 7.91 15.59 6.38
CA ASP A 206 7.96 16.97 5.89
C ASP A 206 7.31 17.16 4.51
N LYS A 207 6.77 16.08 3.94
CA LYS A 207 6.13 16.02 2.61
C LYS A 207 4.60 15.96 2.74
N PRO A 208 3.84 16.36 1.70
CA PRO A 208 2.41 16.10 1.62
C PRO A 208 2.11 14.61 1.87
N TYR A 209 1.31 14.33 2.90
CA TYR A 209 1.06 12.97 3.36
C TYR A 209 -0.44 12.77 3.61
N PHE A 210 -1.03 11.87 2.84
CA PHE A 210 -2.41 11.42 3.02
C PHE A 210 -2.43 10.05 3.69
N ALA A 211 -2.92 9.99 4.92
CA ALA A 211 -2.90 8.78 5.73
C ALA A 211 -4.33 8.31 6.02
N VAL A 212 -4.64 7.06 5.65
CA VAL A 212 -5.97 6.46 5.78
C VAL A 212 -5.92 5.31 6.78
N THR A 213 -7.03 5.10 7.50
CA THR A 213 -7.24 3.99 8.43
C THR A 213 -8.69 3.56 8.39
N SER A 214 -8.95 2.29 8.74
CA SER A 214 -10.30 1.76 8.86
C SER A 214 -10.76 1.73 10.32
N ASN A 215 -12.04 1.43 10.54
CA ASN A 215 -12.58 1.14 11.87
C ASN A 215 -12.63 -0.37 12.17
N GLY A 216 -11.85 -1.20 11.48
CA GLY A 216 -11.78 -2.64 11.71
C GLY A 216 -11.02 -3.01 12.99
N ALA A 217 -11.21 -4.23 13.51
CA ALA A 217 -10.60 -4.67 14.78
C ALA A 217 -9.06 -4.53 14.80
N PHE A 218 -8.39 -4.69 13.66
CA PHE A 218 -6.95 -4.49 13.50
C PHE A 218 -6.51 -3.02 13.59
N ASP A 219 -7.38 -2.08 13.16
CA ASP A 219 -7.09 -0.65 13.15
C ASP A 219 -7.63 0.09 14.39
N LYS A 220 -8.49 -0.56 15.19
CA LYS A 220 -9.21 0.02 16.35
C LYS A 220 -8.35 0.35 17.57
N THR A 221 -7.02 0.35 17.49
CA THR A 221 -6.19 0.65 18.66
C THR A 221 -6.45 2.08 19.16
N PRO A 222 -6.95 2.25 20.40
CA PRO A 222 -7.26 3.58 20.93
C PRO A 222 -5.96 4.28 21.31
N HIS A 223 -5.66 5.41 20.66
CA HIS A 223 -4.59 6.28 21.12
C HIS A 223 -5.14 7.33 22.08
N ARG A 224 -4.49 7.45 23.25
CA ARG A 224 -4.58 8.65 24.10
C ARG A 224 -4.11 9.84 23.27
N SER A 225 -5.07 10.72 23.02
CA SER A 225 -5.16 11.94 22.21
C SER A 225 -4.09 13.03 22.35
N VAL A 226 -2.91 12.76 22.92
CA VAL A 226 -1.92 13.83 23.18
C VAL A 226 -1.03 14.13 21.97
N LYS A 227 -0.63 13.15 21.15
CA LYS A 227 0.29 13.35 20.00
C LYS A 227 -0.38 13.56 18.64
N CYS A 228 -1.67 13.21 18.49
CA CYS A 228 -2.38 13.36 17.21
C CYS A 228 -2.63 14.83 16.85
N LYS A 229 -2.79 15.69 17.86
CA LYS A 229 -2.97 17.15 17.70
C LYS A 229 -1.73 17.80 17.07
N THR A 230 -0.53 17.39 17.48
CA THR A 230 0.74 17.92 16.97
C THR A 230 1.03 17.50 15.52
N ILE A 231 0.57 16.32 15.09
CA ILE A 231 0.73 15.82 13.69
C ILE A 231 -0.08 16.67 12.71
N CYS A 232 -1.30 17.09 13.08
CA CYS A 232 -2.15 17.91 12.23
C CYS A 232 -1.70 19.38 12.17
N GLU A 233 -1.09 19.91 13.24
CA GLU A 233 -0.71 21.33 13.33
C GLU A 233 0.64 21.66 12.66
N LYS A 234 1.60 20.71 12.62
CA LYS A 234 2.92 20.95 12.00
C LYS A 234 3.08 20.40 10.59
N CYS A 235 2.37 19.33 10.24
CA CYS A 235 2.46 18.71 8.93
C CYS A 235 1.20 19.03 8.12
N ARG A 236 1.31 19.24 6.80
CA ARG A 236 0.13 19.23 5.88
C ARG A 236 -0.42 17.80 5.73
N VAL A 237 -0.55 17.07 6.84
CA VAL A 237 -1.05 15.70 6.90
C VAL A 237 -2.57 15.77 6.94
N ARG A 238 -3.22 15.24 5.90
CA ARG A 238 -4.67 14.99 5.95
C ARG A 238 -4.87 13.54 6.38
N THR A 239 -5.58 13.33 7.48
CA THR A 239 -6.04 12.01 7.92
C THR A 239 -7.50 11.82 7.55
N ARG A 240 -7.87 10.65 7.00
CA ARG A 240 -9.28 10.29 6.76
C ARG A 240 -9.55 8.90 7.32
N LEU A 241 -10.56 8.81 8.19
CA LEU A 241 -11.12 7.55 8.67
C LEU A 241 -12.19 7.08 7.68
N LEU A 242 -12.08 5.86 7.17
CA LEU A 242 -13.12 5.26 6.32
C LEU A 242 -14.04 4.38 7.19
N PRO A 243 -15.35 4.69 7.30
CA PRO A 243 -16.29 3.81 7.98
C PRO A 243 -16.60 2.57 7.15
N SER A 244 -16.78 1.44 7.83
CA SER A 244 -17.36 0.21 7.27
C SER A 244 -18.73 0.48 6.62
N ALA A 245 -18.83 0.23 5.29
CA ALA A 245 -20.00 0.03 4.41
C ALA A 245 -21.28 0.90 4.56
N LYS A 246 -21.32 1.89 5.45
CA LYS A 246 -22.46 2.80 5.65
C LYS A 246 -21.99 4.24 5.68
N GLY A 247 -21.93 4.85 4.48
CA GLY A 247 -21.88 6.30 4.29
C GLY A 247 -20.55 6.98 4.66
N LEU A 248 -20.13 7.94 3.84
CA LEU A 248 -19.02 8.82 4.16
C LEU A 248 -19.41 9.77 5.31
N THR A 249 -18.86 9.54 6.49
CA THR A 249 -18.78 10.58 7.52
C THR A 249 -17.36 11.10 7.56
N THR A 250 -17.16 12.37 7.19
CA THR A 250 -15.95 13.10 7.56
C THR A 250 -15.99 13.29 9.08
N ALA A 251 -15.25 12.50 9.84
CA ALA A 251 -14.99 12.82 11.23
C ALA A 251 -13.99 13.99 11.24
N PRO A 252 -14.32 15.17 11.79
CA PRO A 252 -13.31 16.16 12.07
C PRO A 252 -12.39 15.57 13.14
N CYS A 253 -11.11 15.40 12.82
CA CYS A 253 -10.11 15.38 13.89
C CYS A 253 -10.19 16.77 14.55
N CYS A 254 -10.51 16.77 15.85
CA CYS A 254 -10.52 17.92 16.75
C CYS A 254 -11.76 18.84 16.68
N MET A 255 -12.75 18.57 17.54
CA MET A 255 -13.34 19.67 18.32
C MET A 255 -12.73 19.64 19.73
N PRO A 256 -12.31 20.78 20.31
CA PRO A 256 -11.97 20.83 21.72
C PRO A 256 -13.24 20.54 22.55
N PRO A 257 -13.13 19.90 23.73
CA PRO A 257 -14.27 19.81 24.63
C PRO A 257 -14.70 21.24 24.99
N THR A 258 -15.97 21.54 24.77
CA THR A 258 -16.62 22.75 25.30
C THR A 258 -16.42 22.78 26.80
N ALA A 259 -15.73 23.80 27.29
CA ALA A 259 -15.60 24.05 28.72
C ALA A 259 -16.96 24.46 29.28
N THR A 260 -17.46 23.69 30.25
CA THR A 260 -18.42 24.17 31.27
C THR A 260 -17.64 24.79 32.41
#